data_AF-A0AAU9NRP0-F1
#
_entry.id   AF-A0AAU9NRP0-F1
#
_cell.length_a   1.000
_cell.length_b   1.000
_cell.length_c   1.000
_cell.angle_alpha   90.00
_cell.angle_beta   90.00
_cell.angle_gamma   90.00
#
_symmetry.space_group_name_H-M   'P 1'
#
loop_
_entity.id
_entity.type
_entity.pdbx_description
1 polymer ?
#
loop_
_entity_poly.entity_id
_entity_poly.type
_entity_poly.pdbx_seq_one_letter_code
_entity_poly.pdbx_strand_id
1 'polypeptide(L)' 'MHRKLPAVRWVGGVELELLAIATGGRIVPRFQELTAEKLGKTGLVREKSFGTTKDPMLYIEHCANSFVGVS' A
#
# COMPACT_ATOMS: atom_id res chain seq x y z
N MET A 1 -15.00 3.69 -18.37
CA MET A 1 -13.58 3.63 -18.81
C MET A 1 -12.74 3.10 -17.63
N HIS A 2 -12.16 1.91 -17.71
CA HIS A 2 -11.33 1.34 -16.64
C HIS A 2 -9.91 1.93 -16.69
N ARG A 3 -9.42 2.53 -15.60
CA ARG A 3 -8.14 3.27 -15.58
C ARG A 3 -6.90 2.45 -15.21
N LYS A 4 -6.98 1.11 -15.21
CA LYS A 4 -5.87 0.20 -14.77
C LYS A 4 -5.28 0.60 -13.41
N LEU A 5 -6.14 1.07 -12.49
CA LEU A 5 -5.78 1.43 -11.12
C LEU A 5 -6.23 0.30 -10.20
N PRO A 6 -5.32 -0.57 -9.70
CA PRO A 6 -5.67 -1.56 -8.70
C PRO A 6 -6.14 -0.84 -7.42
N ALA A 7 -7.15 -1.40 -6.76
CA ALA A 7 -7.72 -0.82 -5.56
C ALA A 7 -7.97 -1.91 -4.51
N VAL A 8 -7.64 -1.60 -3.27
CA VAL A 8 -7.90 -2.45 -2.10
C VAL A 8 -9.02 -1.81 -1.27
N ARG A 9 -9.92 -2.64 -0.73
CA ARG A 9 -11.04 -2.24 0.12
C ARG A 9 -10.96 -2.95 1.47
N TRP A 10 -11.53 -2.35 2.51
CA TRP A 10 -11.57 -2.91 3.88
C TRP A 10 -10.18 -3.08 4.51
N VAL A 11 -9.32 -2.09 4.34
CA VAL A 11 -8.00 -2.04 5.01
C VAL A 11 -8.18 -1.58 6.46
N GLY A 12 -7.51 -2.23 7.41
CA GLY A 12 -7.49 -1.79 8.80
C GLY A 12 -6.75 -0.47 8.99
N GLY A 13 -7.12 0.31 10.01
CA GLY A 13 -6.48 1.62 10.27
C GLY A 13 -4.97 1.52 10.49
N VAL A 14 -4.54 0.55 11.32
CA VAL A 14 -3.11 0.31 11.62
C VAL A 14 -2.33 -0.08 10.37
N GLU A 15 -2.90 -0.94 9.51
CA GLU A 15 -2.25 -1.36 8.25
C GLU A 15 -2.08 -0.18 7.29
N LEU A 16 -3.09 0.70 7.22
CA LEU A 16 -3.03 1.91 6.40
C LEU A 16 -1.94 2.87 6.87
N GLU A 17 -1.76 3.03 8.19
CA GLU A 17 -0.70 3.83 8.79
C GLU A 17 0.69 3.23 8.52
N LEU A 18 0.86 1.93 8.73
CA LEU A 18 2.12 1.24 8.45
C LEU A 18 2.50 1.35 6.96
N LEU A 19 1.51 1.26 6.06
CA LEU A 19 1.73 1.42 4.63
C LEU A 19 2.18 2.85 4.29
N ALA A 20 1.56 3.86 4.90
CA ALA A 20 1.96 5.26 4.74
C ALA A 20 3.41 5.48 5.20
N ILE A 21 3.79 4.94 6.36
CA ILE A 21 5.16 5.03 6.89
C ILE A 21 6.16 4.34 5.96
N ALA A 22 5.90 3.08 5.60
CA ALA A 22 6.81 2.27 4.79
C ALA A 22 7.05 2.89 3.41
N THR A 23 5.99 3.39 2.76
CA THR A 23 6.07 3.96 1.41
C THR A 23 6.43 5.45 1.39
N GLY A 24 6.38 6.13 2.55
CA GLY A 24 6.49 7.59 2.66
C GLY A 24 5.28 8.36 2.13
N GLY A 25 4.17 7.65 1.84
CA GLY A 25 2.91 8.26 1.42
C GLY A 25 2.20 8.97 2.57
N ARG A 26 1.24 9.84 2.23
CA ARG A 26 0.38 10.52 3.22
C ARG A 26 -1.06 10.05 3.07
N ILE A 27 -1.73 9.78 4.19
CA ILE A 27 -3.15 9.45 4.21
C ILE A 27 -3.93 10.72 3.82
N VAL A 28 -4.72 10.64 2.74
CA VAL A 28 -5.47 11.77 2.19
C VAL A 28 -6.95 11.64 2.58
N PRO A 29 -7.51 12.53 3.41
CA PRO A 29 -8.90 12.43 3.85
C PRO A 29 -9.90 12.95 2.81
N ARG A 30 -9.46 13.83 1.90
CA ARG A 30 -10.30 14.47 0.88
C ARG A 30 -9.66 14.37 -0.50
N PHE A 31 -10.43 13.95 -1.49
CA PHE A 31 -9.91 13.72 -2.85
C PHE A 31 -9.27 14.98 -3.48
N GLN A 32 -9.81 16.16 -3.18
CA GLN A 32 -9.30 17.45 -3.66
C GLN A 32 -7.87 17.75 -3.17
N GLU A 33 -7.45 17.11 -2.08
CA GLU A 33 -6.12 17.29 -1.51
C GLU A 33 -5.08 16.32 -2.10
N LEU A 34 -5.47 15.45 -3.04
CA LEU A 34 -4.56 14.47 -3.64
C LEU A 34 -3.55 15.18 -4.54
N THR A 35 -2.27 15.05 -4.20
CA THR A 35 -1.15 15.56 -5.00
C THR A 35 -0.10 14.46 -5.19
N ALA A 36 0.75 14.60 -6.21
CA ALA A 36 1.80 13.61 -6.50
C ALA A 36 2.78 13.43 -5.33
N GLU A 37 3.00 14.48 -4.53
CA GLU A 37 3.86 14.47 -3.34
C GLU A 37 3.32 13.63 -2.19
N LYS A 38 2.00 13.38 -2.16
CA LYS A 38 1.35 12.56 -1.13
C LYS A 38 1.35 11.07 -1.47
N LEU A 39 1.76 10.70 -2.69
CA LEU A 39 1.81 9.31 -3.12
C LEU A 39 3.02 8.59 -2.51
N GLY A 40 2.79 7.39 -2.00
CA GLY A 40 3.85 6.50 -1.54
C GLY A 40 4.68 5.95 -2.71
N LYS A 41 5.97 5.68 -2.45
CA LYS A 41 6.88 5.05 -3.42
C LYS A 41 7.26 3.65 -2.98
N THR A 42 7.18 2.71 -3.91
CA THR A 42 7.50 1.29 -3.75
C THR A 42 8.04 0.75 -5.07
N GLY A 43 8.91 -0.26 -5.01
CA GLY A 43 9.49 -0.87 -6.21
C GLY A 43 8.63 -2.01 -6.78
N LEU A 44 7.88 -2.73 -5.96
CA LEU A 44 7.09 -3.87 -6.42
C LEU A 44 5.79 -4.02 -5.62
N VAL A 45 4.67 -4.14 -6.33
CA VAL A 45 3.36 -4.49 -5.77
C VAL A 45 2.87 -5.74 -6.48
N ARG A 46 2.65 -6.83 -5.75
CA ARG A 46 2.20 -8.11 -6.32
C ARG A 46 1.19 -8.80 -5.42
N GLU A 47 0.30 -9.56 -6.04
CA GLU A 47 -0.64 -10.44 -5.34
C GLU A 47 -0.06 -11.85 -5.29
N LYS A 48 -0.11 -12.50 -4.13
CA LYS A 48 0.33 -13.89 -3.96
C LYS A 48 -0.63 -14.63 -3.04
N SER A 49 -1.05 -15.82 -3.47
CA SER A 49 -1.82 -16.76 -2.66
C SER A 49 -0.88 -17.66 -1.85
N PHE A 50 -1.23 -17.95 -0.60
CA PHE A 50 -0.44 -18.83 0.26
C PHE A 50 -1.11 -20.20 0.45
N GLY A 51 -0.37 -21.29 0.23
CA GLY A 51 -0.86 -22.65 0.45
C GLY A 51 -2.06 -23.03 -0.41
N THR A 52 -3.01 -23.77 0.17
CA THR A 52 -4.29 -24.14 -0.46
C THR A 52 -5.41 -23.15 -0.17
N THR A 53 -5.16 -22.14 0.66
CA THR A 53 -6.13 -21.10 1.01
C THR A 53 -6.19 -20.10 -0.14
N LYS A 54 -7.38 -19.92 -0.72
CA LYS A 54 -7.59 -19.09 -1.92
C LYS A 54 -7.63 -17.59 -1.64
N ASP A 55 -7.19 -17.15 -0.46
CA ASP A 55 -7.22 -15.75 -0.09
C ASP A 55 -5.97 -15.05 -0.62
N PRO A 56 -6.10 -14.15 -1.61
CA PRO A 56 -4.97 -13.44 -2.15
C PRO A 56 -4.46 -12.40 -1.16
N MET A 57 -3.15 -12.40 -0.93
CA MET A 57 -2.47 -11.38 -0.13
C MET A 57 -1.68 -10.43 -1.02
N LEU A 58 -1.71 -9.13 -0.71
CA LEU A 58 -0.94 -8.11 -1.41
C LEU A 58 0.42 -7.93 -0.74
N TYR A 59 1.48 -8.03 -1.54
CA TYR A 59 2.86 -7.81 -1.15
C TYR A 59 3.35 -6.50 -1.74
N ILE A 60 3.89 -5.64 -0.88
CA ILE A 60 4.45 -4.34 -1.25
C ILE A 60 5.91 -4.34 -0.80
N GLU A 61 6.83 -4.32 -1.75
CA GLU A 61 8.27 -4.55 -1.54
C GLU A 61 9.09 -3.36 -2.06
N HIS A 62 10.33 -3.24 -1.59
CA HIS A 62 11.23 -2.15 -1.96
C HIS A 62 10.61 -0.76 -1.73
N CYS A 63 9.99 -0.56 -0.57
CA CYS A 63 9.45 0.73 -0.17
C CYS A 63 10.57 1.72 0.15
N ALA A 64 10.32 3.02 -0.07
CA ALA A 64 11.32 4.07 0.14
C ALA A 64 11.86 4.10 1.58
N ASN A 65 11.05 3.74 2.58
CA ASN A 65 11.44 3.65 3.99
C ASN A 65 11.39 2.19 4.48
N SER A 66 12.24 1.33 3.93
CA SER A 66 12.37 -0.08 4.35
C SER A 66 13.02 -0.28 5.72
N PHE A 67 13.30 0.80 6.47
CA PHE A 67 13.99 0.76 7.78
C PHE A 67 13.02 0.76 8.97
N VAL A 68 11.82 0.20 8.82
CA VAL A 68 10.99 -0.18 9.97
C VAL A 68 11.25 -1.67 10.23
N GLY A 69 12.48 -1.98 10.65
CA GLY A 69 12.80 -3.27 11.22
C GLY A 69 12.21 -3.32 12.62
N VAL A 70 11.09 -4.00 12.78
CA VAL A 70 10.61 -4.42 14.10
C VAL A 70 11.35 -5.73 14.39
N SER A 71 12.33 -5.66 15.30
CA SER A 71 12.98 -6.83 15.90
C SER A 71 12.00 -7.68 16.69
#